data_AF-A0A9J7WWD6-F1
#
_entry.id   AF-A0A9J7WWD6-F1
#
_cell.length_a   1.000
_cell.length_b   1.000
_cell.length_c   1.000
_cell.angle_alpha   90.00
_cell.angle_beta   90.00
_cell.angle_gamma   90.00
#
_symmetry.space_group_name_H-M   'P 1'
#
loop_
_entity.id
_entity.type
_entity.pdbx_description
1 polymer ?
#
loop_
_entity_poly.entity_id
_entity_poly.type
_entity_poly.pdbx_seq_one_letter_code
_entity_poly.pdbx_strand_id
1 'polypeptide(L)'
;MGMAVATKIFAPLCVFLLCGTSPSLQTDKHSLYYIYTALSKPVEQPGIYQFTAMGLLDDRQIDYYNSKEQRKIPTQQWMKEKMQEDYWEKGTQSRKSKEQWFNVNVDILMKRMRHNESDVHVLQWRHGCEIEKKGSEVNFSKGIDEYSYDGENFLSFDDKESQWVAPVDAALPTKRKWDDVPILNQYTKGYLEKECVDWLNKFREYGDEVLKKGSPPKVYVFANRSSKNKTKLQLTCLATGFYPKDVMLTIRKYRTSLPADEIESTGIRPNHDGTFQLRNSVIIEEDEKAEYDCSVFHRTLEGQITVRWDGKCIDCYKGSTPAILVGVVIGAVIGVVIAILLVAALLYLYNAKRLVIPWSNTSGAAQSDHANGVAQNLLPGDNYSNGHAQTAANGGENYSNGHTQTAANGGSRKSSD
;
A
#
# COMPACT_ATOMS: atom_id res chain seq x y z
N MET A 1 3.24 -23.20 -92.22
CA MET A 1 4.14 -22.44 -91.33
C MET A 1 3.53 -21.07 -91.10
N GLY A 2 2.97 -20.85 -89.93
CA GLY A 2 2.42 -19.57 -89.47
C GLY A 2 2.54 -19.54 -87.96
N MET A 3 3.33 -18.61 -87.44
CA MET A 3 3.55 -18.42 -86.01
C MET A 3 2.33 -17.73 -85.40
N ALA A 4 1.85 -18.22 -84.26
CA ALA A 4 0.95 -17.47 -83.38
C ALA A 4 1.50 -17.55 -81.95
N VAL A 5 1.92 -16.39 -81.46
CA VAL A 5 2.44 -16.12 -80.12
C VAL A 5 1.29 -16.18 -79.13
N ALA A 6 1.37 -17.10 -78.15
CA ALA A 6 0.42 -17.16 -77.05
C ALA A 6 0.90 -16.26 -75.91
N THR A 7 0.33 -15.05 -75.83
CA THR A 7 0.53 -14.08 -74.76
C THR A 7 -0.09 -14.61 -73.46
N LYS A 8 0.72 -15.01 -72.48
CA LYS A 8 0.24 -15.36 -71.14
C LYS A 8 -0.01 -14.09 -70.32
N ILE A 9 -1.27 -13.78 -70.08
CA ILE A 9 -1.72 -12.73 -69.16
C ILE A 9 -1.51 -13.24 -67.73
N PHE A 10 -0.58 -12.62 -66.99
CA PHE A 10 -0.45 -12.79 -65.54
C PHE A 10 -1.54 -11.96 -64.85
N ALA A 11 -2.53 -12.62 -64.25
CA ALA A 11 -3.42 -11.98 -63.28
C ALA A 11 -2.78 -12.11 -61.88
N PRO A 12 -2.53 -11.02 -61.14
CA PRO A 12 -2.12 -11.14 -59.75
C PRO A 12 -3.36 -11.46 -58.92
N LEU A 13 -3.38 -12.65 -58.33
CA LEU A 13 -4.38 -13.06 -57.36
C LEU A 13 -4.11 -12.27 -56.07
N CYS A 14 -4.82 -11.16 -55.86
CA CYS A 14 -4.85 -10.46 -54.58
C CYS A 14 -5.50 -11.38 -53.55
N VAL A 15 -4.69 -12.11 -52.79
CA VAL A 15 -5.11 -12.79 -51.56
C VAL A 15 -5.35 -11.70 -50.52
N PHE A 16 -6.61 -11.30 -50.36
CA PHE A 16 -7.05 -10.59 -49.17
C PHE A 16 -6.92 -11.54 -47.98
N LEU A 17 -5.78 -11.49 -47.29
CA LEU A 17 -5.62 -11.99 -45.94
C LEU A 17 -6.53 -11.15 -45.04
N LEU A 18 -7.79 -11.56 -44.91
CA LEU A 18 -8.61 -11.23 -43.78
C LEU A 18 -7.94 -11.89 -42.56
N CYS A 19 -7.00 -11.19 -41.93
CA CYS A 19 -6.68 -11.39 -40.52
C CYS A 19 -7.90 -10.98 -39.68
N GLY A 20 -8.99 -11.75 -39.80
CA GLY A 20 -9.97 -11.85 -38.75
C GLY A 20 -9.26 -12.54 -37.60
N THR A 21 -8.73 -11.78 -36.65
CA THR A 21 -8.40 -12.31 -35.34
C THR A 21 -9.68 -12.98 -34.83
N SER A 22 -9.72 -14.31 -34.85
CA SER A 22 -10.71 -15.03 -34.07
C SER A 22 -10.66 -14.45 -32.65
N PRO A 23 -11.80 -14.15 -32.00
CA PRO A 23 -11.76 -13.83 -30.58
C PRO A 23 -11.05 -15.00 -29.92
N SER A 24 -9.83 -14.76 -29.42
CA SER A 24 -9.14 -15.72 -28.59
C SER A 24 -10.15 -16.10 -27.50
N LEU A 25 -10.61 -17.35 -27.46
CA LEU A 25 -11.45 -17.79 -26.35
C LEU A 25 -10.63 -17.52 -25.09
N GLN A 26 -11.01 -16.48 -24.36
CA GLN A 26 -10.30 -15.99 -23.21
C GLN A 26 -10.34 -17.12 -22.16
N THR A 27 -9.18 -17.70 -21.88
CA THR A 27 -9.04 -18.68 -20.80
C THR A 27 -9.02 -17.91 -19.49
N ASP A 28 -10.10 -18.04 -18.72
CA ASP A 28 -10.18 -17.42 -17.41
C ASP A 28 -9.52 -18.33 -16.37
N LYS A 29 -8.69 -17.76 -15.51
CA LYS A 29 -8.08 -18.46 -14.37
C LYS A 29 -8.85 -18.16 -13.11
N HIS A 30 -9.14 -19.20 -12.33
CA HIS A 30 -9.87 -19.08 -11.09
C HIS A 30 -9.17 -19.87 -9.99
N SER A 31 -9.28 -19.41 -8.74
CA SER A 31 -8.66 -20.06 -7.60
C SER A 31 -9.54 -20.05 -6.37
N LEU A 32 -9.45 -21.12 -5.59
CA LEU A 32 -10.02 -21.22 -4.25
C LEU A 32 -8.93 -21.67 -3.29
N TYR A 33 -8.61 -20.84 -2.31
CA TYR A 33 -7.64 -21.15 -1.26
C TYR A 33 -8.25 -21.03 0.11
N TYR A 34 -7.79 -21.87 1.03
CA TYR A 34 -7.96 -21.67 2.45
C TYR A 34 -6.59 -21.47 3.09
N ILE A 35 -6.49 -20.43 3.90
CA ILE A 35 -5.27 -20.07 4.62
C ILE A 35 -5.56 -20.17 6.10
N TYR A 36 -4.72 -20.91 6.81
CA TYR A 36 -4.70 -21.05 8.25
C TYR A 36 -3.40 -20.47 8.79
N THR A 37 -3.45 -19.80 9.92
CA THR A 37 -2.26 -19.24 10.58
C THR A 37 -2.41 -19.38 12.08
N ALA A 38 -1.41 -19.98 12.71
CA ALA A 38 -1.32 -20.17 14.15
C ALA A 38 -0.04 -19.55 14.70
N LEU A 39 -0.17 -18.86 15.82
CA LEU A 39 0.92 -18.31 16.61
C LEU A 39 1.19 -19.23 17.81
N SER A 40 2.45 -19.44 18.15
CA SER A 40 2.85 -20.25 19.32
C SER A 40 2.33 -19.70 20.64
N LYS A 41 2.10 -18.39 20.72
CA LYS A 41 1.53 -17.72 21.88
C LYS A 41 0.72 -16.49 21.48
N PRO A 42 -0.20 -16.02 22.33
CA PRO A 42 -0.93 -14.78 22.09
C PRO A 42 -0.01 -13.58 21.89
N VAL A 43 -0.43 -12.66 21.02
CA VAL A 43 0.21 -11.36 20.82
C VAL A 43 -0.84 -10.30 21.14
N GLU A 44 -0.53 -9.44 22.12
CA GLU A 44 -1.41 -8.38 22.60
C GLU A 44 -1.43 -7.18 21.63
N GLN A 45 -1.87 -7.42 20.40
CA GLN A 45 -2.03 -6.39 19.37
C GLN A 45 -3.44 -6.46 18.77
N PRO A 46 -4.17 -5.34 18.66
CA PRO A 46 -5.51 -5.33 18.07
C PRO A 46 -5.52 -5.93 16.66
N GLY A 47 -6.44 -6.87 16.44
CA GLY A 47 -6.61 -7.55 15.14
C GLY A 47 -5.66 -8.73 14.90
N ILE A 48 -4.74 -9.02 15.82
CA ILE A 48 -3.92 -10.24 15.79
C ILE A 48 -4.55 -11.26 16.72
N TYR A 49 -4.80 -12.46 16.20
CA TYR A 49 -5.35 -13.59 16.95
C TYR A 49 -4.36 -14.74 16.93
N GLN A 50 -4.35 -15.53 17.99
CA GLN A 50 -3.47 -16.70 18.09
C GLN A 50 -3.74 -17.70 16.96
N PHE A 51 -4.99 -17.83 16.53
CA PHE A 51 -5.33 -18.61 15.35
C PHE A 51 -6.33 -17.88 14.46
N THR A 52 -6.09 -17.94 13.16
CA THR A 52 -6.99 -17.42 12.13
C THR A 52 -7.12 -18.40 10.98
N ALA A 53 -8.27 -18.37 10.31
CA ALA A 53 -8.47 -19.10 9.08
C ALA A 53 -9.39 -18.34 8.14
N MET A 54 -9.11 -18.37 6.84
CA MET A 54 -9.90 -17.65 5.84
C MET A 54 -9.99 -18.42 4.53
N GLY A 55 -11.12 -18.26 3.83
CA GLY A 55 -11.30 -18.71 2.44
C GLY A 55 -11.12 -17.53 1.48
N LEU A 56 -10.38 -17.73 0.39
CA LEU A 56 -10.16 -16.77 -0.69
C LEU A 56 -10.66 -17.38 -2.00
N LEU A 57 -11.62 -16.74 -2.65
CA LEU A 57 -12.06 -17.03 -4.00
C LEU A 57 -11.56 -15.90 -4.91
N ASP A 58 -10.56 -16.19 -5.75
CA ASP A 58 -9.93 -15.21 -6.66
C ASP A 58 -9.46 -13.95 -5.94
N ASP A 59 -8.66 -14.15 -4.90
CA ASP A 59 -8.14 -13.11 -4.01
C ASP A 59 -9.20 -12.37 -3.19
N ARG A 60 -10.49 -12.74 -3.26
CA ARG A 60 -11.53 -12.19 -2.38
C ARG A 60 -11.81 -13.09 -1.20
N GLN A 61 -11.75 -12.53 -0.01
CA GLN A 61 -12.15 -13.22 1.21
C GLN A 61 -13.64 -13.53 1.18
N ILE A 62 -14.00 -14.82 1.28
CA ILE A 62 -15.38 -15.32 1.30
C ILE A 62 -15.86 -15.77 2.69
N ASP A 63 -14.91 -16.16 3.55
CA ASP A 63 -15.15 -16.44 4.96
C ASP A 63 -13.94 -16.08 5.82
N TYR A 64 -14.21 -15.87 7.11
CA TYR A 64 -13.20 -15.63 8.12
C TYR A 64 -13.52 -16.36 9.43
N TYR A 65 -12.47 -16.71 10.16
CA TYR A 65 -12.49 -17.33 11.48
C TYR A 65 -11.31 -16.82 12.30
N ASN A 66 -11.52 -16.58 13.60
CA ASN A 66 -10.45 -16.29 14.54
C ASN A 66 -10.69 -16.98 15.88
N SER A 67 -9.62 -17.13 16.67
CA SER A 67 -9.65 -17.83 17.97
C SER A 67 -10.43 -17.10 19.08
N LYS A 68 -10.82 -15.84 18.89
CA LYS A 68 -11.62 -15.10 19.87
C LYS A 68 -13.11 -15.34 19.67
N GLU A 69 -13.62 -15.11 18.47
CA GLU A 69 -15.03 -15.29 18.12
C GLU A 69 -15.39 -16.76 17.90
N GLN A 70 -14.38 -17.57 17.53
CA GLN A 70 -14.47 -19.02 17.31
C GLN A 70 -15.66 -19.45 16.43
N ARG A 71 -15.98 -18.62 15.43
CA ARG A 71 -17.08 -18.82 14.49
C ARG A 71 -16.62 -18.56 13.07
N LYS A 72 -17.00 -19.43 12.13
CA LYS A 72 -16.82 -19.18 10.70
C LYS A 72 -17.92 -18.23 10.25
N ILE A 73 -17.53 -17.04 9.80
CA ILE A 73 -18.47 -15.99 9.38
C ILE A 73 -18.33 -15.68 7.89
N PRO A 74 -19.43 -15.40 7.17
CA PRO A 74 -19.38 -14.92 5.80
C PRO A 74 -18.78 -13.51 5.75
N THR A 75 -17.92 -13.26 4.78
CA THR A 75 -17.40 -11.90 4.49
C THR A 75 -17.97 -11.32 3.20
N GLN A 76 -18.71 -12.12 2.43
CA GLN A 76 -19.43 -11.69 1.23
C GLN A 76 -20.94 -11.85 1.44
N GLN A 77 -21.71 -10.89 0.93
CA GLN A 77 -23.17 -10.90 1.07
C GLN A 77 -23.80 -12.14 0.40
N TRP A 78 -23.33 -12.50 -0.81
CA TRP A 78 -23.83 -13.68 -1.53
C TRP A 78 -23.52 -14.99 -0.81
N MET A 79 -22.41 -15.08 -0.06
CA MET A 79 -22.14 -16.26 0.78
C MET A 79 -23.19 -16.39 1.89
N LYS A 80 -23.54 -15.28 2.54
CA LYS A 80 -24.55 -15.25 3.60
C LYS A 80 -25.94 -15.65 3.09
N GLU A 81 -26.30 -15.22 1.89
CA GLU A 81 -27.63 -15.45 1.30
C GLU A 81 -27.80 -16.84 0.68
N LYS A 82 -26.74 -17.38 0.06
CA LYS A 82 -26.82 -18.62 -0.72
C LYS A 82 -26.39 -19.87 0.05
N MET A 83 -25.60 -19.73 1.12
CA MET A 83 -25.21 -20.86 1.96
C MET A 83 -26.25 -21.16 3.04
N GLN A 84 -26.54 -22.43 3.22
CA GLN A 84 -27.40 -22.92 4.30
C GLN A 84 -26.71 -22.81 5.67
N GLU A 85 -27.50 -22.81 6.74
CA GLU A 85 -26.99 -22.69 8.11
C GLU A 85 -26.03 -23.84 8.48
N ASP A 86 -26.33 -25.06 8.03
CA ASP A 86 -25.53 -26.25 8.32
C ASP A 86 -24.10 -26.15 7.75
N TYR A 87 -23.90 -25.47 6.62
CA TYR A 87 -22.58 -25.18 6.05
C TYR A 87 -21.73 -24.34 7.02
N TRP A 88 -22.34 -23.35 7.66
CA TRP A 88 -21.65 -22.48 8.61
C TRP A 88 -21.36 -23.18 9.94
N GLU A 89 -22.30 -23.99 10.42
CA GLU A 89 -22.13 -24.77 11.65
C GLU A 89 -21.04 -25.84 11.49
N LYS A 90 -21.13 -26.68 10.45
CA LYS A 90 -20.12 -27.70 10.13
C LYS A 90 -18.76 -27.05 9.87
N GLY A 91 -18.74 -25.94 9.13
CA GLY A 91 -17.53 -25.16 8.89
C GLY A 91 -16.91 -24.62 10.18
N THR A 92 -17.73 -24.13 11.12
CA THR A 92 -17.25 -23.66 12.42
C THR A 92 -16.63 -24.78 13.25
N GLN A 93 -17.27 -25.95 13.32
CA GLN A 93 -16.72 -27.11 14.03
C GLN A 93 -15.41 -27.59 13.39
N SER A 94 -15.34 -27.61 12.06
CA SER A 94 -14.11 -27.92 11.33
C SER A 94 -12.98 -26.94 11.67
N ARG A 95 -13.24 -25.62 11.71
CA ARG A 95 -12.24 -24.61 12.08
C ARG A 95 -11.79 -24.72 13.55
N LYS A 96 -12.69 -25.05 14.48
CA LYS A 96 -12.33 -25.33 15.89
C LYS A 96 -11.43 -26.55 16.03
N SER A 97 -11.74 -27.63 15.32
CA SER A 97 -10.91 -28.84 15.29
C SER A 97 -9.52 -28.54 14.72
N LYS A 98 -9.44 -27.73 13.66
CA LYS A 98 -8.16 -27.27 13.11
C LYS A 98 -7.40 -26.38 14.09
N GLU A 99 -8.05 -25.43 14.77
CA GLU A 99 -7.40 -24.61 15.82
C GLU A 99 -6.71 -25.49 16.87
N GLN A 100 -7.41 -26.49 17.39
CA GLN A 100 -6.84 -27.44 18.35
C GLN A 100 -5.65 -28.22 17.78
N TRP A 101 -5.77 -28.67 16.52
CA TRP A 101 -4.66 -29.35 15.83
C TRP A 101 -3.44 -28.43 15.70
N PHE A 102 -3.62 -27.17 15.31
CA PHE A 102 -2.53 -26.22 15.19
C PHE A 102 -1.87 -25.96 16.54
N ASN A 103 -2.64 -25.70 17.60
CA ASN A 103 -2.12 -25.45 18.94
C ASN A 103 -1.17 -26.57 19.40
N VAL A 104 -1.53 -27.84 19.17
CA VAL A 104 -0.66 -28.97 19.49
C VAL A 104 0.57 -29.05 18.58
N ASN A 105 0.40 -28.82 17.28
CA ASN A 105 1.48 -29.02 16.31
C ASN A 105 2.51 -27.89 16.31
N VAL A 106 2.15 -26.65 16.67
CA VAL A 106 3.12 -25.56 16.82
C VAL A 106 4.14 -25.90 17.90
N ASP A 107 3.69 -26.39 19.07
CA ASP A 107 4.59 -26.77 20.17
C ASP A 107 5.54 -27.93 19.80
N ILE A 108 5.01 -28.93 19.09
CA ILE A 108 5.82 -30.05 18.58
C ILE A 108 6.87 -29.55 17.60
N LEU A 109 6.48 -28.64 16.70
CA LEU A 109 7.36 -28.11 15.68
C LEU A 109 8.45 -27.21 16.29
N MET A 110 8.12 -26.35 17.24
CA MET A 110 9.10 -25.55 17.99
C MET A 110 10.19 -26.43 18.63
N LYS A 111 9.80 -27.51 19.31
CA LYS A 111 10.75 -28.47 19.89
C LYS A 111 11.63 -29.11 18.83
N ARG A 112 11.05 -29.48 17.68
CA ARG A 112 11.78 -30.07 16.56
C ARG A 112 12.79 -29.10 15.94
N MET A 113 12.42 -27.83 15.86
CA MET A 113 13.26 -26.73 15.37
C MET A 113 14.27 -26.24 16.43
N ARG A 114 14.22 -26.78 17.65
CA ARG A 114 15.07 -26.39 18.80
C ARG A 114 14.90 -24.91 19.17
N HIS A 115 13.70 -24.38 18.98
CA HIS A 115 13.35 -23.03 19.37
C HIS A 115 13.00 -22.97 20.85
N ASN A 116 13.18 -21.78 21.44
CA ASN A 116 12.78 -21.49 22.81
C ASN A 116 11.32 -20.97 22.84
N GLU A 117 10.78 -20.73 24.03
CA GLU A 117 9.43 -20.16 24.19
C GLU A 117 9.42 -18.62 24.32
N SER A 118 10.60 -17.98 24.26
CA SER A 118 10.70 -16.51 24.42
C SER A 118 10.24 -15.76 23.18
N ASP A 119 10.38 -16.36 22.00
CA ASP A 119 9.91 -15.76 20.74
C ASP A 119 8.53 -16.27 20.34
N VAL A 120 7.87 -15.54 19.43
CA VAL A 120 6.61 -15.96 18.80
C VAL A 120 6.97 -16.68 17.50
N HIS A 121 6.47 -17.89 17.34
CA HIS A 121 6.63 -18.68 16.12
C HIS A 121 5.31 -18.81 15.39
N VAL A 122 5.37 -18.95 14.08
CA VAL A 122 4.20 -18.95 13.20
C VAL A 122 4.17 -20.21 12.36
N LEU A 123 3.07 -20.96 12.44
CA LEU A 123 2.79 -22.06 11.51
C LEU A 123 1.63 -21.65 10.61
N GLN A 124 1.85 -21.75 9.30
CA GLN A 124 0.86 -21.42 8.28
C GLN A 124 0.58 -22.64 7.42
N TRP A 125 -0.66 -22.76 6.96
CA TRP A 125 -1.08 -23.76 6.00
C TRP A 125 -1.95 -23.10 4.93
N ARG A 126 -1.52 -23.22 3.69
CA ARG A 126 -2.27 -22.80 2.51
C ARG A 126 -2.65 -24.03 1.72
N HIS A 127 -3.94 -24.26 1.51
CA HIS A 127 -4.39 -25.35 0.65
C HIS A 127 -5.58 -24.96 -0.22
N GLY A 128 -5.71 -25.57 -1.39
CA GLY A 128 -6.75 -25.24 -2.36
C GLY A 128 -6.39 -25.62 -3.79
N CYS A 129 -7.09 -25.02 -4.76
CA CYS A 129 -7.00 -25.40 -6.16
C CYS A 129 -7.09 -24.20 -7.09
N GLU A 130 -6.48 -24.34 -8.26
CA GLU A 130 -6.57 -23.44 -9.40
C GLU A 130 -7.19 -24.19 -10.58
N ILE A 131 -8.06 -23.51 -11.32
CA ILE A 131 -8.66 -24.03 -12.56
C ILE A 131 -8.49 -23.04 -13.70
N GLU A 132 -8.49 -23.59 -14.92
CA GLU A 132 -8.63 -22.85 -16.16
C GLU A 132 -10.01 -23.13 -16.74
N LYS A 133 -10.74 -22.07 -17.05
CA LYS A 133 -12.09 -22.15 -17.62
C LYS A 133 -12.10 -21.60 -19.04
N LYS A 134 -12.61 -22.40 -19.98
CA LYS A 134 -12.77 -22.02 -21.38
C LYS A 134 -14.22 -22.26 -21.81
N GLY A 135 -15.04 -21.20 -21.77
CA GLY A 135 -16.48 -21.33 -21.91
C GLY A 135 -17.08 -22.13 -20.74
N SER A 136 -17.68 -23.29 -21.03
CA SER A 136 -18.21 -24.21 -20.01
C SER A 136 -17.21 -25.27 -19.55
N GLU A 137 -16.09 -25.44 -20.26
CA GLU A 137 -15.07 -26.43 -19.94
C GLU A 137 -14.25 -25.94 -18.72
N VAL A 138 -14.13 -26.81 -17.72
CA VAL A 138 -13.34 -26.57 -16.50
C VAL A 138 -12.20 -27.58 -16.46
N ASN A 139 -10.98 -27.08 -16.47
CA ASN A 139 -9.77 -27.89 -16.39
C ASN A 139 -9.05 -27.57 -15.09
N PHE A 140 -8.77 -28.61 -14.30
CA PHE A 140 -7.89 -28.49 -13.14
C PHE A 140 -6.49 -28.08 -13.60
N SER A 141 -5.95 -27.03 -12.97
CA SER A 141 -4.64 -26.49 -13.32
C SER A 141 -3.59 -26.89 -12.29
N LYS A 142 -3.89 -26.67 -11.00
CA LYS A 142 -2.93 -26.87 -9.92
C LYS A 142 -3.62 -27.10 -8.58
N GLY A 143 -3.10 -28.05 -7.81
CA GLY A 143 -3.40 -28.22 -6.39
C GLY A 143 -2.33 -27.56 -5.53
N ILE A 144 -2.75 -26.98 -4.40
CA ILE A 144 -1.85 -26.39 -3.40
C ILE A 144 -2.16 -27.05 -2.06
N ASP A 145 -1.14 -27.55 -1.38
CA ASP A 145 -1.19 -27.97 0.02
C ASP A 145 0.21 -27.75 0.61
N GLU A 146 0.41 -26.61 1.27
CA GLU A 146 1.71 -26.08 1.64
C GLU A 146 1.70 -25.59 3.08
N TYR A 147 2.67 -26.05 3.86
CA TYR A 147 2.96 -25.62 5.22
C TYR A 147 4.22 -24.74 5.23
N SER A 148 4.13 -23.62 5.94
CA SER A 148 5.25 -22.72 6.19
C SER A 148 5.46 -22.52 7.68
N TYR A 149 6.71 -22.41 8.11
CA TYR A 149 7.09 -22.16 9.50
C TYR A 149 8.01 -20.95 9.57
N ASP A 150 7.65 -19.97 10.39
CA ASP A 150 8.34 -18.67 10.53
C ASP A 150 8.59 -17.95 9.18
N GLY A 151 7.65 -18.12 8.24
CA GLY A 151 7.70 -17.51 6.91
C GLY A 151 8.46 -18.33 5.86
N GLU A 152 9.12 -19.41 6.24
CA GLU A 152 9.89 -20.27 5.34
C GLU A 152 9.11 -21.53 4.94
N ASN A 153 9.39 -22.06 3.75
CA ASN A 153 8.76 -23.29 3.26
C ASN A 153 9.14 -24.48 4.16
N PHE A 154 8.15 -25.22 4.66
CA PHE A 154 8.38 -26.34 5.58
C PHE A 154 8.03 -27.70 4.97
N LEU A 155 6.82 -27.86 4.43
CA LEU A 155 6.33 -29.13 3.86
C LEU A 155 5.29 -28.83 2.78
N SER A 156 5.29 -29.53 1.66
CA SER A 156 4.27 -29.34 0.60
C SER A 156 3.86 -30.66 -0.03
N PHE A 157 2.67 -30.72 -0.63
CA PHE A 157 2.23 -31.88 -1.40
C PHE A 157 2.55 -31.70 -2.88
N ASP A 158 3.26 -32.66 -3.47
CA ASP A 158 3.42 -32.77 -4.92
C ASP A 158 2.24 -33.55 -5.48
N ASP A 159 1.29 -32.83 -6.07
CA ASP A 159 0.05 -33.39 -6.62
C ASP A 159 0.32 -34.37 -7.78
N LYS A 160 1.35 -34.11 -8.60
CA LYS A 160 1.70 -34.96 -9.74
C LYS A 160 2.24 -36.30 -9.26
N GLU A 161 3.20 -36.27 -8.35
CA GLU A 161 3.85 -37.48 -7.82
C GLU A 161 3.06 -38.10 -6.65
N SER A 162 2.01 -37.44 -6.18
CA SER A 162 1.13 -37.88 -5.07
C SER A 162 1.90 -38.20 -3.78
N GLN A 163 2.85 -37.33 -3.44
CA GLN A 163 3.74 -37.50 -2.29
C GLN A 163 4.09 -36.15 -1.64
N TRP A 164 4.46 -36.19 -0.36
CA TRP A 164 4.91 -34.99 0.34
C TRP A 164 6.35 -34.62 -0.02
N VAL A 165 6.69 -33.34 0.00
CA VAL A 165 8.02 -32.79 -0.26
C VAL A 165 8.48 -32.06 0.98
N ALA A 166 9.66 -32.43 1.48
CA ALA A 166 10.27 -31.87 2.67
C ALA A 166 11.53 -31.07 2.28
N PRO A 167 11.42 -29.75 2.09
CA PRO A 167 12.57 -28.88 1.76
C PRO A 167 13.60 -28.76 2.90
N VAL A 168 13.22 -29.10 4.13
CA VAL A 168 14.09 -29.02 5.32
C VAL A 168 14.10 -30.33 6.10
N ASP A 169 15.23 -30.62 6.77
CA ASP A 169 15.40 -31.87 7.53
C ASP A 169 14.35 -32.06 8.63
N ALA A 170 13.93 -30.96 9.26
CA ALA A 170 12.90 -30.97 10.30
C ALA A 170 11.52 -31.43 9.77
N ALA A 171 11.28 -31.38 8.45
CA ALA A 171 10.04 -31.84 7.84
C ALA A 171 10.09 -33.34 7.45
N LEU A 172 11.27 -33.94 7.34
CA LEU A 172 11.43 -35.35 6.95
C LEU A 172 10.65 -36.35 7.82
N PRO A 173 10.59 -36.21 9.16
CA PRO A 173 9.78 -37.12 9.98
C PRO A 173 8.28 -37.04 9.65
N THR A 174 7.76 -35.84 9.36
CA THR A 174 6.36 -35.66 8.97
C THR A 174 6.11 -36.24 7.58
N LYS A 175 6.99 -35.95 6.60
CA LYS A 175 6.92 -36.53 5.26
C LYS A 175 6.80 -38.06 5.31
N ARG A 176 7.74 -38.74 5.99
CA ARG A 176 7.73 -40.21 6.11
C ARG A 176 6.42 -40.71 6.72
N LYS A 177 6.02 -40.14 7.86
CA LYS A 177 4.79 -40.53 8.55
C LYS A 177 3.53 -40.40 7.66
N TRP A 178 3.47 -39.38 6.82
CA TRP A 178 2.31 -39.13 5.96
C TRP A 178 2.34 -39.96 4.68
N ASP A 179 3.51 -40.09 4.04
CA ASP A 179 3.68 -40.94 2.85
C ASP A 179 3.56 -42.44 3.15
N ASP A 180 3.91 -42.87 4.36
CA ASP A 180 3.73 -44.26 4.82
C ASP A 180 2.24 -44.64 4.99
N VAL A 181 1.32 -43.69 4.82
CA VAL A 181 -0.13 -43.90 4.85
C VAL A 181 -0.72 -43.58 3.47
N PRO A 182 -0.72 -44.54 2.52
CA PRO A 182 -1.11 -44.26 1.12
C PRO A 182 -2.50 -43.63 0.95
N ILE A 183 -3.45 -44.00 1.81
CA ILE A 183 -4.81 -43.44 1.79
C ILE A 183 -4.83 -41.93 2.08
N LEU A 184 -3.88 -41.41 2.85
CA LEU A 184 -3.77 -39.98 3.15
C LEU A 184 -3.42 -39.20 1.88
N ASN A 185 -2.43 -39.68 1.12
CA ASN A 185 -2.01 -39.04 -0.13
C ASN A 185 -3.13 -39.08 -1.18
N GLN A 186 -3.84 -40.21 -1.30
CA GLN A 186 -5.00 -40.33 -2.18
C GLN A 186 -6.13 -39.38 -1.78
N TYR A 187 -6.40 -39.24 -0.48
CA TYR A 187 -7.41 -38.31 0.01
C TYR A 187 -7.03 -36.86 -0.26
N THR A 188 -5.78 -36.46 0.02
CA THR A 188 -5.29 -35.11 -0.26
C THR A 188 -5.44 -34.77 -1.74
N LYS A 189 -4.95 -35.64 -2.63
CA LYS A 189 -5.09 -35.46 -4.07
C LYS A 189 -6.55 -35.36 -4.52
N GLY A 190 -7.39 -36.29 -4.06
CA GLY A 190 -8.82 -36.29 -4.38
C GLY A 190 -9.54 -35.02 -3.92
N TYR A 191 -9.16 -34.47 -2.77
CA TYR A 191 -9.67 -33.17 -2.32
C TYR A 191 -9.26 -32.03 -3.27
N LEU A 192 -7.97 -31.95 -3.63
CA LEU A 192 -7.44 -30.87 -4.45
C LEU A 192 -8.00 -30.88 -5.89
N GLU A 193 -8.01 -32.05 -6.53
CA GLU A 193 -8.42 -32.20 -7.94
C GLU A 193 -9.95 -32.15 -8.11
N LYS A 194 -10.72 -32.57 -7.09
CA LYS A 194 -12.18 -32.74 -7.21
C LYS A 194 -12.97 -31.88 -6.23
N GLU A 195 -12.89 -32.16 -4.94
CA GLU A 195 -13.77 -31.49 -3.96
C GLU A 195 -13.55 -29.96 -3.95
N CYS A 196 -12.29 -29.52 -4.01
CA CYS A 196 -11.97 -28.10 -4.10
C CYS A 196 -12.53 -27.47 -5.38
N VAL A 197 -12.39 -28.15 -6.52
CA VAL A 197 -12.91 -27.67 -7.81
C VAL A 197 -14.43 -27.57 -7.81
N ASP A 198 -15.11 -28.56 -7.22
CA ASP A 198 -16.57 -28.56 -7.06
C ASP A 198 -17.03 -27.36 -6.20
N TRP A 199 -16.35 -27.11 -5.07
CA TRP A 199 -16.63 -25.94 -4.22
C TRP A 199 -16.32 -24.62 -4.92
N LEU A 200 -15.20 -24.53 -5.64
CA LEU A 200 -14.81 -23.36 -6.41
C LEU A 200 -15.91 -23.02 -7.43
N ASN A 201 -16.35 -24.00 -8.22
CA ASN A 201 -17.40 -23.82 -9.21
C ASN A 201 -18.73 -23.39 -8.57
N LYS A 202 -19.11 -24.02 -7.45
CA LYS A 202 -20.33 -23.66 -6.71
C LYS A 202 -20.28 -22.22 -6.18
N PHE A 203 -19.16 -21.81 -5.59
CA PHE A 203 -19.02 -20.44 -5.09
C PHE A 203 -18.98 -19.42 -6.23
N ARG A 204 -18.33 -19.76 -7.35
CA ARG A 204 -18.36 -18.96 -8.57
C ARG A 204 -19.79 -18.77 -9.08
N GLU A 205 -20.59 -19.83 -9.13
CA GLU A 205 -22.01 -19.76 -9.55
C GLU A 205 -22.81 -18.78 -8.68
N TYR A 206 -22.59 -18.79 -7.37
CA TYR A 206 -23.31 -17.92 -6.44
C TYR A 206 -22.84 -16.47 -6.43
N GLY A 207 -21.53 -16.25 -6.59
CA GLY A 207 -20.92 -14.92 -6.55
C GLY A 207 -20.80 -14.26 -7.92
N ASP A 208 -21.19 -14.94 -9.01
CA ASP A 208 -20.78 -14.62 -10.37
C ASP A 208 -21.11 -13.19 -10.79
N GLU A 209 -22.32 -12.72 -10.48
CA GLU A 209 -22.77 -11.36 -10.80
C GLU A 209 -21.86 -10.28 -10.20
N VAL A 210 -21.39 -10.52 -8.96
CA VAL A 210 -20.51 -9.60 -8.23
C VAL A 210 -19.05 -9.76 -8.65
N LEU A 211 -18.62 -10.99 -8.95
CA LEU A 211 -17.22 -11.33 -9.27
C LEU A 211 -16.86 -11.02 -10.74
N LYS A 212 -17.81 -11.15 -11.67
CA LYS A 212 -17.61 -10.87 -13.10
C LYS A 212 -17.57 -9.39 -13.42
N LYS A 213 -18.46 -8.60 -12.79
CA LYS A 213 -18.58 -7.15 -13.06
C LYS A 213 -17.25 -6.41 -12.92
N GLY A 214 -16.37 -6.90 -12.04
CA GLY A 214 -15.05 -6.34 -11.84
C GLY A 214 -15.10 -4.89 -11.35
N SER A 215 -13.95 -4.23 -11.33
CA SER A 215 -13.85 -2.79 -11.14
C SER A 215 -12.71 -2.27 -12.02
N PRO A 216 -12.94 -1.28 -12.88
CA PRO A 216 -11.89 -0.74 -13.74
C PRO A 216 -10.92 0.17 -12.98
N PRO A 217 -9.63 0.20 -13.37
CA PRO A 217 -8.64 1.05 -12.72
C PRO A 217 -8.91 2.52 -12.99
N LYS A 218 -8.79 3.33 -11.93
CA LYS A 218 -8.56 4.77 -12.05
C LYS A 218 -7.06 5.01 -12.14
N VAL A 219 -6.63 5.75 -13.16
CA VAL A 219 -5.22 5.96 -13.48
C VAL A 219 -4.86 7.43 -13.25
N TYR A 220 -3.81 7.67 -12.49
CA TYR A 220 -3.27 8.99 -12.18
C TYR A 220 -1.80 9.04 -12.54
N VAL A 221 -1.37 10.12 -13.17
CA VAL A 221 0.04 10.37 -13.50
C VAL A 221 0.43 11.73 -12.93
N PHE A 222 1.45 11.75 -12.10
CA PHE A 222 1.91 12.97 -11.44
C PHE A 222 3.40 12.90 -11.13
N ALA A 223 4.04 14.06 -10.98
CA ALA A 223 5.43 14.16 -10.59
C ALA A 223 5.57 14.96 -9.28
N ASN A 224 6.44 14.49 -8.39
CA ASN A 224 6.86 15.20 -7.19
C ASN A 224 8.38 15.34 -7.18
N ARG A 225 8.90 16.22 -6.33
CA ARG A 225 10.33 16.31 -6.07
C ARG A 225 10.85 14.99 -5.52
N SER A 226 11.90 14.45 -6.14
CA SER A 226 12.45 13.17 -5.69
C SER A 226 12.95 13.27 -4.25
N SER A 227 12.66 12.24 -3.45
CA SER A 227 13.16 12.14 -2.08
C SER A 227 14.66 11.86 -2.06
N LYS A 228 15.16 11.10 -3.03
CA LYS A 228 16.56 10.69 -3.18
C LYS A 228 17.43 11.80 -3.78
N ASN A 229 16.91 12.57 -4.74
CA ASN A 229 17.63 13.67 -5.37
C ASN A 229 16.73 14.91 -5.57
N LYS A 230 17.01 15.99 -4.84
CA LYS A 230 16.21 17.22 -4.87
C LYS A 230 16.34 18.05 -6.14
N THR A 231 17.23 17.71 -7.08
CA THR A 231 17.27 18.35 -8.40
C THR A 231 16.43 17.61 -9.44
N LYS A 232 15.93 16.40 -9.12
CA LYS A 232 15.18 15.55 -10.04
C LYS A 232 13.73 15.41 -9.62
N LEU A 233 12.90 14.97 -10.56
CA LEU A 233 11.51 14.62 -10.31
C LEU A 233 11.35 13.11 -10.22
N GLN A 234 10.42 12.66 -9.39
CA GLN A 234 9.91 11.30 -9.39
C GLN A 234 8.54 11.34 -10.07
N LEU A 235 8.48 10.85 -11.30
CA LEU A 235 7.23 10.66 -12.03
C LEU A 235 6.60 9.34 -11.56
N THR A 236 5.34 9.42 -11.14
CA THR A 236 4.57 8.29 -10.61
C THR A 236 3.34 8.07 -11.46
N CYS A 237 3.12 6.82 -11.87
CA CYS A 237 1.84 6.35 -12.34
C CYS A 237 1.19 5.45 -11.28
N LEU A 238 -0.06 5.77 -10.92
CA LEU A 238 -0.88 5.02 -9.97
C LEU A 238 -2.12 4.51 -10.69
N ALA A 239 -2.28 3.19 -10.77
CA ALA A 239 -3.56 2.55 -11.03
C ALA A 239 -4.18 2.13 -9.69
N THR A 240 -5.45 2.43 -9.43
CA THR A 240 -6.13 2.05 -8.18
C THR A 240 -7.62 1.79 -8.38
N GLY A 241 -8.25 1.08 -7.45
CA GLY A 241 -9.68 0.80 -7.47
C GLY A 241 -10.06 -0.34 -8.43
N PHE A 242 -9.08 -1.14 -8.88
CA PHE A 242 -9.33 -2.20 -9.85
C PHE A 242 -9.52 -3.57 -9.21
N TYR A 243 -10.33 -4.40 -9.86
CA TYR A 243 -10.51 -5.82 -9.57
C TYR A 243 -10.93 -6.55 -10.85
N PRO A 244 -10.38 -7.74 -11.18
CA PRO A 244 -9.43 -8.54 -10.41
C PRO A 244 -8.03 -7.95 -10.27
N LYS A 245 -7.15 -8.71 -9.60
CA LYS A 245 -5.79 -8.28 -9.27
C LYS A 245 -4.89 -8.10 -10.50
N ASP A 246 -5.12 -8.88 -11.56
CA ASP A 246 -4.26 -8.88 -12.75
C ASP A 246 -4.36 -7.58 -13.55
N VAL A 247 -3.29 -6.78 -13.53
CA VAL A 247 -3.16 -5.51 -14.24
C VAL A 247 -1.76 -5.40 -14.86
N MET A 248 -1.67 -4.76 -16.02
CA MET A 248 -0.40 -4.35 -16.59
C MET A 248 -0.32 -2.82 -16.60
N LEU A 249 0.75 -2.27 -16.03
CA LEU A 249 1.01 -0.83 -15.96
C LEU A 249 2.40 -0.56 -16.52
N THR A 250 2.47 0.25 -17.58
CA THR A 250 3.70 0.59 -18.29
C THR A 250 3.87 2.11 -18.33
N ILE A 251 5.01 2.61 -17.86
CA ILE A 251 5.40 4.00 -18.10
C ILE A 251 6.17 4.05 -19.42
N ARG A 252 5.80 5.00 -20.29
CA ARG A 252 6.41 5.18 -21.60
C ARG A 252 7.01 6.57 -21.75
N LYS A 253 8.11 6.63 -22.48
CA LYS A 253 8.77 7.86 -22.91
C LYS A 253 8.73 7.89 -24.44
N TYR A 254 8.16 8.93 -25.02
CA TYR A 254 7.88 9.03 -26.46
C TYR A 254 7.15 7.79 -27.02
N ARG A 255 6.19 7.25 -26.24
CA ARG A 255 5.43 6.02 -26.53
C ARG A 255 6.24 4.71 -26.51
N THR A 256 7.51 4.75 -26.15
CA THR A 256 8.33 3.55 -25.94
C THR A 256 8.36 3.20 -24.46
N SER A 257 8.13 1.93 -24.14
CA SER A 257 8.20 1.40 -22.77
C SER A 257 9.57 1.61 -22.17
N LEU A 258 9.61 2.10 -20.93
CA LEU A 258 10.86 2.22 -20.20
C LEU A 258 11.37 0.84 -19.74
N PRO A 259 12.70 0.64 -19.65
CA PRO A 259 13.29 -0.56 -19.09
C PRO A 259 12.84 -0.81 -17.64
N ALA A 260 12.69 -2.08 -17.26
CA ALA A 260 12.19 -2.45 -15.94
C ALA A 260 13.15 -2.06 -14.79
N ASP A 261 14.46 -2.00 -15.05
CA ASP A 261 15.50 -1.60 -14.11
C ASP A 261 15.49 -0.09 -13.77
N GLU A 262 14.88 0.73 -14.62
CA GLU A 262 14.65 2.16 -14.35
C GLU A 262 13.38 2.41 -13.53
N ILE A 263 12.51 1.39 -13.37
CA ILE A 263 11.18 1.52 -12.79
C ILE A 263 11.17 1.01 -11.34
N GLU A 264 10.80 1.89 -10.42
CA GLU A 264 10.51 1.54 -9.04
C GLU A 264 9.02 1.16 -8.91
N SER A 265 8.72 -0.12 -8.66
CA SER A 265 7.35 -0.62 -8.48
C SER A 265 7.04 -0.95 -7.02
N THR A 266 5.83 -0.64 -6.57
CA THR A 266 5.35 -1.06 -5.24
C THR A 266 4.86 -2.49 -5.17
N GLY A 267 4.77 -3.18 -6.32
CA GLY A 267 3.91 -4.35 -6.50
C GLY A 267 2.43 -4.01 -6.36
N ILE A 268 1.56 -4.98 -6.65
CA ILE A 268 0.12 -4.85 -6.46
C ILE A 268 -0.20 -4.96 -4.96
N ARG A 269 -0.96 -4.00 -4.43
CA ARG A 269 -1.35 -3.93 -3.01
C ARG A 269 -2.87 -3.86 -2.87
N PRO A 270 -3.43 -4.46 -1.80
CA PRO A 270 -4.86 -4.39 -1.54
C PRO A 270 -5.29 -3.01 -1.05
N ASN A 271 -6.53 -2.65 -1.33
CA ASN A 271 -7.28 -1.56 -0.72
C ASN A 271 -8.25 -2.11 0.34
N HIS A 272 -8.72 -1.23 1.22
CA HIS A 272 -9.68 -1.59 2.28
C HIS A 272 -11.06 -2.03 1.75
N ASP A 273 -11.40 -1.64 0.52
CA ASP A 273 -12.68 -1.92 -0.14
C ASP A 273 -12.65 -3.21 -0.98
N GLY A 274 -11.59 -4.02 -0.87
CA GLY A 274 -11.42 -5.27 -1.62
C GLY A 274 -10.98 -5.08 -3.07
N THR A 275 -10.61 -3.86 -3.48
CA THR A 275 -9.94 -3.58 -4.76
C THR A 275 -8.42 -3.57 -4.60
N PHE A 276 -7.70 -3.33 -5.69
CA PHE A 276 -6.24 -3.29 -5.72
C PHE A 276 -5.71 -1.96 -6.23
N GLN A 277 -4.43 -1.73 -5.94
CA GLN A 277 -3.65 -0.62 -6.46
C GLN A 277 -2.24 -1.06 -6.87
N LEU A 278 -1.67 -0.40 -7.87
CA LEU A 278 -0.29 -0.58 -8.34
C LEU A 278 0.31 0.78 -8.64
N ARG A 279 1.52 1.01 -8.13
CA ARG A 279 2.28 2.22 -8.37
C ARG A 279 3.64 1.89 -8.97
N ASN A 280 3.92 2.45 -10.14
CA ASN A 280 5.24 2.45 -10.75
C ASN A 280 5.76 3.88 -10.81
N SER A 281 7.06 4.07 -10.62
CA SER A 281 7.70 5.39 -10.68
C SER A 281 9.05 5.35 -11.38
N VAL A 282 9.44 6.46 -12.00
CA VAL A 282 10.75 6.66 -12.63
C VAL A 282 11.30 8.02 -12.24
N ILE A 283 12.62 8.15 -12.18
CA ILE A 283 13.31 9.42 -11.95
C ILE A 283 13.56 10.10 -13.30
N ILE A 284 13.17 11.36 -13.42
CA ILE A 284 13.30 12.17 -14.64
C ILE A 284 13.95 13.53 -14.33
N GLU A 285 14.50 14.20 -15.34
CA GLU A 285 15.02 15.56 -15.15
C GLU A 285 13.88 16.59 -15.16
N GLU A 286 14.03 17.67 -14.37
CA GLU A 286 12.98 18.70 -14.24
C GLU A 286 12.81 19.54 -15.52
N ASP A 287 13.89 19.77 -16.26
CA ASP A 287 13.90 20.49 -17.53
C ASP A 287 13.69 19.59 -18.76
N GLU A 288 13.43 18.30 -18.51
CA GLU A 288 13.23 17.32 -19.58
C GLU A 288 11.96 17.62 -20.37
N LYS A 289 12.11 17.81 -21.69
CA LYS A 289 10.98 18.05 -22.61
C LYS A 289 10.34 16.77 -23.15
N ALA A 290 10.59 15.64 -22.51
CA ALA A 290 10.12 14.35 -22.99
C ALA A 290 8.62 14.16 -22.74
N GLU A 291 7.99 13.45 -23.67
CA GLU A 291 6.59 13.06 -23.53
C GLU A 291 6.51 11.76 -22.73
N TYR A 292 6.05 11.88 -21.48
CA TYR A 292 5.76 10.73 -20.64
C TYR A 292 4.26 10.43 -20.59
N ASP A 293 3.92 9.15 -20.69
CA ASP A 293 2.57 8.67 -20.51
C ASP A 293 2.55 7.33 -19.76
N CYS A 294 1.43 7.03 -19.13
CA CYS A 294 1.19 5.77 -18.47
C CYS A 294 0.11 5.00 -19.21
N SER A 295 0.44 3.78 -19.63
CA SER A 295 -0.46 2.85 -20.29
C SER A 295 -0.86 1.74 -19.33
N VAL A 296 -2.17 1.53 -19.16
CA VAL A 296 -2.75 0.54 -18.26
C VAL A 296 -3.67 -0.39 -19.03
N PHE A 297 -3.41 -1.69 -18.93
CA PHE A 297 -4.28 -2.75 -19.44
C PHE A 297 -4.85 -3.54 -18.27
N HIS A 298 -6.17 -3.74 -18.31
CA HIS A 298 -6.92 -4.48 -17.31
C HIS A 298 -8.14 -5.10 -17.99
N ARG A 299 -8.53 -6.32 -17.60
CA ARG A 299 -9.57 -7.10 -18.31
C ARG A 299 -10.96 -6.44 -18.35
N THR A 300 -11.23 -5.50 -17.44
CA THR A 300 -12.51 -4.78 -17.38
C THR A 300 -12.57 -3.57 -18.31
N LEU A 301 -11.52 -3.32 -19.08
CA LEU A 301 -11.45 -2.22 -20.03
C LEU A 301 -11.63 -2.77 -21.45
N GLU A 302 -12.37 -2.05 -22.29
CA GLU A 302 -12.53 -2.39 -23.72
C GLU A 302 -11.22 -2.21 -24.52
N GLY A 303 -10.25 -1.50 -23.95
CA GLY A 303 -8.91 -1.31 -24.49
C GLY A 303 -7.97 -0.76 -23.41
N GLN A 304 -6.72 -0.49 -23.75
CA GLN A 304 -5.80 0.12 -22.79
C GLN A 304 -6.15 1.59 -22.52
N ILE A 305 -6.06 2.01 -21.26
CA ILE A 305 -6.10 3.44 -20.90
C ILE A 305 -4.69 4.01 -21.05
N THR A 306 -4.57 5.19 -21.64
CA THR A 306 -3.30 5.94 -21.66
C THR A 306 -3.53 7.32 -21.07
N VAL A 307 -2.80 7.66 -20.00
CA VAL A 307 -2.84 8.98 -19.35
C VAL A 307 -1.49 9.66 -19.52
N ARG A 308 -1.48 10.82 -20.17
CA ARG A 308 -0.27 11.62 -20.38
C ARG A 308 0.04 12.45 -19.14
N TRP A 309 1.31 12.58 -18.78
CA TRP A 309 1.74 13.54 -17.76
C TRP A 309 1.60 14.97 -18.29
N ASP A 310 1.09 15.87 -17.46
CA ASP A 310 0.84 17.28 -17.81
C ASP A 310 2.09 18.17 -17.76
N GLY A 311 3.26 17.60 -17.44
CA GLY A 311 4.52 18.32 -17.30
C GLY A 311 4.64 19.11 -15.99
N LYS A 312 3.67 19.02 -15.08
CA LYS A 312 3.68 19.78 -13.82
C LYS A 312 4.21 18.95 -12.67
N CYS A 313 5.06 19.57 -11.87
CA CYS A 313 5.44 19.07 -10.55
C CYS A 313 4.48 19.62 -9.48
N ILE A 314 3.91 18.74 -8.65
CA ILE A 314 2.87 19.11 -7.67
C ILE A 314 3.46 19.86 -6.46
N ASP A 315 4.62 19.46 -5.95
CA ASP A 315 5.20 19.98 -4.71
C ASP A 315 6.43 20.89 -4.93
N CYS A 316 6.87 21.09 -6.18
CA CYS A 316 8.02 21.95 -6.49
C CYS A 316 7.80 23.44 -6.17
N TYR A 317 6.54 23.89 -6.07
CA TYR A 317 6.19 25.27 -5.71
C TYR A 317 6.19 25.54 -4.20
N LYS A 318 6.21 24.49 -3.36
CA LYS A 318 6.10 24.63 -1.90
C LYS A 318 7.36 25.21 -1.23
N GLY A 319 8.42 25.50 -1.99
CA GLY A 319 9.62 26.20 -1.53
C GLY A 319 9.73 27.66 -1.96
N SER A 320 8.74 28.18 -2.72
CA SER A 320 8.81 29.50 -3.35
C SER A 320 7.61 30.37 -2.97
N THR A 321 7.32 30.54 -1.68
CA THR A 321 6.85 31.87 -1.28
C THR A 321 8.04 32.78 -1.52
N PRO A 322 7.99 33.72 -2.47
CA PRO A 322 9.10 34.64 -2.62
C PRO A 322 9.22 35.35 -1.28
N ALA A 323 10.35 35.19 -0.58
CA ALA A 323 10.64 35.86 0.69
C ALA A 323 10.36 37.38 0.62
N ILE A 324 10.35 37.91 -0.60
CA ILE A 324 9.90 39.24 -1.00
C ILE A 324 8.49 39.59 -0.48
N LEU A 325 7.48 38.71 -0.62
CA LEU A 325 6.11 39.03 -0.19
C LEU A 325 5.98 39.11 1.34
N VAL A 326 6.67 38.23 2.07
CA VAL A 326 6.70 38.25 3.54
C VAL A 326 7.52 39.46 4.03
N GLY A 327 8.64 39.76 3.39
CA GLY A 327 9.49 40.91 3.70
C GLY A 327 8.80 42.26 3.46
N VAL A 328 8.00 42.39 2.40
CA VAL A 328 7.23 43.61 2.10
C VAL A 328 6.13 43.83 3.14
N VAL A 329 5.41 42.79 3.55
CA VAL A 329 4.37 42.90 4.58
C VAL A 329 4.98 43.27 5.94
N ILE A 330 6.07 42.61 6.34
CA ILE A 330 6.78 42.93 7.59
C ILE A 330 7.34 44.36 7.54
N GLY A 331 7.97 44.75 6.43
CA GLY A 331 8.50 46.10 6.25
C GLY A 331 7.42 47.19 6.31
N ALA A 332 6.26 46.95 5.69
CA ALA A 332 5.13 47.86 5.73
C ALA A 332 4.56 48.02 7.15
N VAL A 333 4.41 46.90 7.89
CA VAL A 333 3.92 46.93 9.28
C VAL A 333 4.90 47.68 10.19
N ILE A 334 6.20 47.42 10.07
CA ILE A 334 7.23 48.14 10.83
C ILE A 334 7.21 49.63 10.50
N GLY A 335 7.10 49.99 9.21
CA GLY A 335 7.01 51.39 8.78
C GLY A 335 5.81 52.13 9.39
N VAL A 336 4.64 51.50 9.42
CA VAL A 336 3.42 52.07 10.03
C VAL A 336 3.60 52.23 11.55
N VAL A 337 4.17 51.24 12.24
CA VAL A 337 4.39 51.32 13.69
C VAL A 337 5.36 52.45 14.03
N ILE A 338 6.45 52.61 13.29
CA ILE A 338 7.41 53.71 13.47
C ILE A 338 6.71 55.06 13.26
N ALA A 339 5.89 55.20 12.21
CA ALA A 339 5.16 56.43 11.95
C ALA A 339 4.20 56.79 13.10
N ILE A 340 3.47 55.82 13.64
CA ILE A 340 2.56 56.02 14.78
C ILE A 340 3.35 56.46 16.03
N LEU A 341 4.49 55.83 16.32
CA LEU A 341 5.34 56.20 17.45
C LEU A 341 5.91 57.62 17.32
N LEU A 342 6.32 58.02 16.11
CA LEU A 342 6.80 59.38 15.86
C LEU A 342 5.69 60.43 16.05
N VAL A 343 4.47 60.14 15.57
CA VAL A 343 3.31 61.02 15.78
C VAL A 343 2.96 61.12 17.26
N ALA A 344 2.95 60.00 17.99
CA ALA A 344 2.70 60.00 19.43
C ALA A 344 3.78 60.78 20.21
N ALA A 345 5.05 60.65 19.84
CA ALA A 345 6.16 61.39 20.44
C ALA A 345 6.04 62.91 20.17
N LEU A 346 5.69 63.31 18.95
CA LEU A 346 5.46 64.72 18.60
C LEU A 346 4.27 65.31 19.39
N LEU A 347 3.17 64.58 19.51
CA LEU A 347 2.02 64.98 20.31
C LEU A 347 2.36 65.08 21.80
N TYR A 348 3.16 64.16 22.32
CA TYR A 348 3.65 64.20 23.69
C TYR A 348 4.53 65.42 23.94
N LEU A 349 5.50 65.71 23.06
CA LEU A 349 6.37 66.89 23.15
C LEU A 349 5.59 68.20 23.03
N TYR A 350 4.57 68.25 22.17
CA TYR A 350 3.68 69.40 22.03
C TYR A 350 2.85 69.65 23.30
N ASN A 351 2.31 68.58 23.90
CA ASN A 351 1.54 68.67 25.14
C ASN A 351 2.43 68.90 26.38
N ALA A 352 3.70 68.51 26.34
CA ALA A 352 4.65 68.64 27.45
C ALA A 352 5.27 70.06 27.61
N LYS A 353 4.90 71.06 26.78
CA LYS A 353 5.28 72.48 26.90
C LYS A 353 6.62 72.76 27.64
N ARG A 354 7.73 72.25 27.10
CA ARG A 354 9.09 72.66 27.50
C ARG A 354 9.86 73.19 26.31
N LEU A 355 9.51 74.43 25.93
CA LEU A 355 10.45 75.39 25.36
C LEU A 355 10.41 76.62 26.28
N VAL A 356 11.08 76.51 27.43
CA VAL A 356 11.40 77.66 28.28
C VAL A 356 12.78 78.13 27.87
N ILE A 357 12.84 79.25 27.17
CA ILE A 357 14.05 80.02 26.90
C ILE A 357 14.21 81.05 28.03
N PRO A 358 15.31 81.10 28.79
CA PRO A 358 15.71 82.30 29.50
C PRO A 358 16.78 83.06 28.71
N TRP A 359 16.52 84.35 28.56
CA TRP A 359 17.35 85.34 27.89
C TRP A 359 18.34 85.97 28.89
N SER A 360 19.60 86.13 28.54
CA SER A 360 20.50 87.11 29.17
C SER A 360 21.46 87.71 28.15
N ASN A 361 21.30 89.02 27.91
CA ASN A 361 22.23 89.84 27.13
C ASN A 361 23.37 90.31 28.03
N THR A 362 24.63 90.26 27.57
CA THR A 362 25.53 91.42 27.67
C THR A 362 26.63 91.35 26.60
N SER A 363 26.86 92.52 26.01
CA SER A 363 27.78 92.92 24.96
C SER A 363 29.27 92.77 25.31
N GLY A 364 30.13 92.57 24.29
CA GLY A 364 31.57 92.76 24.45
C GLY A 364 32.46 92.17 23.34
N ALA A 365 32.63 92.92 22.26
CA ALA A 365 33.83 93.14 21.45
C ALA A 365 34.86 92.01 21.12
N ALA A 366 35.30 92.10 19.85
CA ALA A 366 36.66 91.92 19.33
C ALA A 366 37.14 90.52 18.85
N GLN A 367 37.14 90.40 17.51
CA GLN A 367 38.35 90.36 16.65
C GLN A 367 39.18 89.05 16.49
N SER A 368 39.46 88.81 15.20
CA SER A 368 40.61 88.15 14.55
C SER A 368 40.77 86.62 14.55
N ASP A 369 40.66 86.11 13.31
CA ASP A 369 41.68 85.36 12.55
C ASP A 369 42.12 83.92 12.88
N HIS A 370 41.95 83.12 11.83
CA HIS A 370 42.86 82.14 11.23
C HIS A 370 43.17 80.79 11.91
N ALA A 371 42.83 79.75 11.12
CA ALA A 371 43.72 78.73 10.56
C ALA A 371 43.76 77.30 11.19
N ASN A 372 43.34 76.37 10.32
CA ASN A 372 44.05 75.17 9.83
C ASN A 372 44.33 73.93 10.71
N GLY A 373 44.17 72.77 10.06
CA GLY A 373 44.91 71.53 10.31
C GLY A 373 44.01 70.34 10.72
N VAL A 374 43.60 69.42 9.84
CA VAL A 374 44.37 68.25 9.29
C VAL A 374 44.78 67.28 10.42
N ALA A 375 44.65 65.95 10.38
CA ALA A 375 43.90 64.94 9.63
C ALA A 375 44.24 63.55 10.26
N GLN A 376 43.58 62.50 9.76
CA GLN A 376 44.04 61.10 9.60
C GLN A 376 43.77 60.01 10.67
N ASN A 377 42.91 59.08 10.23
CA ASN A 377 43.09 57.62 10.04
C ASN A 377 43.56 56.71 11.20
N LEU A 378 42.81 55.62 11.42
CA LEU A 378 43.16 54.23 11.04
C LEU A 378 42.24 53.22 11.78
N LEU A 379 41.70 52.23 11.04
CA LEU A 379 41.17 50.93 11.53
C LEU A 379 42.36 49.92 11.66
N PRO A 380 42.22 48.59 11.94
CA PRO A 380 41.08 47.73 12.37
C PRO A 380 41.43 46.72 13.51
N GLY A 381 40.52 45.79 13.87
CA GLY A 381 40.92 44.48 14.46
C GLY A 381 39.88 43.68 15.27
N ASP A 382 39.30 42.65 14.62
CA ASP A 382 39.07 41.24 15.00
C ASP A 382 38.49 40.69 16.35
N ASN A 383 37.61 39.68 16.13
CA ASN A 383 37.52 38.32 16.73
C ASN A 383 36.72 37.93 18.00
N TYR A 384 35.76 37.01 17.75
CA TYR A 384 35.47 35.69 18.37
C TYR A 384 35.06 35.48 19.86
N SER A 385 33.80 35.01 20.01
CA SER A 385 33.28 33.83 20.75
C SER A 385 33.43 33.62 22.27
N ASN A 386 32.28 33.43 22.95
CA ASN A 386 31.90 32.43 23.98
C ASN A 386 30.49 32.81 24.50
N GLY A 387 29.55 31.97 24.97
CA GLY A 387 29.48 30.55 25.32
C GLY A 387 28.04 30.20 25.80
N HIS A 388 27.80 28.89 25.97
CA HIS A 388 26.59 28.14 26.38
C HIS A 388 25.76 28.67 27.58
N ALA A 389 24.41 28.55 27.56
CA ALA A 389 23.52 27.50 28.16
C ALA A 389 23.64 27.38 29.70
N GLN A 390 22.62 27.19 30.56
CA GLN A 390 21.33 26.47 30.51
C GLN A 390 20.61 26.70 31.88
N THR A 391 19.28 26.64 31.95
CA THR A 391 18.42 26.25 33.12
C THR A 391 16.95 26.50 32.74
N ALA A 392 15.87 25.86 33.22
CA ALA A 392 15.48 24.57 33.82
C ALA A 392 14.01 24.77 34.32
N ALA A 393 13.27 23.66 34.52
CA ALA A 393 12.02 23.51 35.31
C ALA A 393 10.67 24.00 34.73
N ASN A 394 9.48 23.46 35.05
CA ASN A 394 8.97 22.15 35.53
C ASN A 394 7.41 22.26 35.59
N GLY A 395 6.68 21.13 35.66
CA GLY A 395 5.27 21.02 36.11
C GLY A 395 4.19 21.07 35.01
N GLY A 396 3.16 20.21 34.91
CA GLY A 396 2.58 19.22 35.81
C GLY A 396 1.24 19.71 36.36
N GLU A 397 0.10 19.16 35.91
CA GLU A 397 -1.10 18.93 36.75
C GLU A 397 -2.24 18.15 36.04
N ASN A 398 -2.88 17.31 36.85
CA ASN A 398 -4.02 16.42 36.59
C ASN A 398 -5.36 17.16 36.65
N TYR A 399 -6.41 16.57 36.05
CA TYR A 399 -7.77 16.62 36.64
C TYR A 399 -8.50 15.28 36.44
N SER A 400 -9.17 14.86 37.50
CA SER A 400 -9.90 13.60 37.69
C SER A 400 -11.39 13.85 37.97
N ASN A 401 -12.15 12.74 38.00
CA ASN A 401 -13.53 12.50 38.50
C ASN A 401 -14.64 12.50 37.43
N GLY A 402 -15.61 11.57 37.42
CA GLY A 402 -15.89 10.43 38.30
C GLY A 402 -17.34 9.94 38.14
N HIS A 403 -17.58 8.68 38.54
CA HIS A 403 -18.86 8.00 38.89
C HIS A 403 -19.86 7.64 37.75
N THR A 404 -20.58 6.51 37.73
CA THR A 404 -21.07 5.64 38.84
C THR A 404 -21.41 4.21 38.34
N GLN A 405 -21.32 3.24 39.25
CA GLN A 405 -21.76 1.84 39.14
C GLN A 405 -23.29 1.68 39.18
N THR A 406 -23.80 0.58 38.60
CA THR A 406 -24.85 -0.25 39.23
C THR A 406 -24.75 -1.69 38.75
N ALA A 407 -24.68 -2.62 39.70
CA ALA A 407 -24.79 -4.05 39.54
C ALA A 407 -26.26 -4.49 39.73
N ALA A 408 -26.67 -5.57 39.07
CA ALA A 408 -27.82 -6.38 39.48
C ALA A 408 -27.52 -7.86 39.17
N ASN A 409 -27.46 -8.63 40.24
CA ASN A 409 -27.32 -10.08 40.30
C ASN A 409 -28.74 -10.71 40.26
N GLY A 410 -28.89 -11.88 39.63
CA GLY A 410 -30.11 -12.67 39.72
C GLY A 410 -29.99 -13.99 38.94
N GLY A 411 -29.74 -15.09 39.65
CA GLY A 411 -29.66 -16.43 39.08
C GLY A 411 -30.92 -17.28 39.28
N SER A 412 -31.11 -18.29 38.44
CA SER A 412 -31.55 -19.65 38.84
C SER A 412 -31.77 -20.62 37.67
N ARG A 413 -31.15 -21.81 37.80
CA ARG A 413 -31.65 -23.20 37.61
C ARG A 413 -32.24 -23.71 36.26
N LYS A 414 -31.54 -24.76 35.76
CA LYS A 414 -31.97 -26.15 35.38
C LYS A 414 -33.27 -26.40 34.59
N SER A 415 -33.13 -27.05 33.42
CA SER A 415 -33.60 -28.41 33.03
C SER A 415 -33.03 -28.72 31.62
N SER A 416 -32.36 -29.84 31.33
CA SER A 416 -32.92 -31.18 30.99
C SER A 416 -33.94 -31.12 29.85
N ASP A 417 -33.49 -31.40 28.62
CA ASP A 417 -33.90 -32.55 27.78
C ASP A 417 -32.89 -32.76 26.64
#